data_AF-A0AAW6FSK9-F1
#
_entry.id   AF-A0AAW6FSK9-F1
#
_cell.length_a   1.000
_cell.length_b   1.000
_cell.length_c   1.000
_cell.angle_alpha   90.00
_cell.angle_beta   90.00
_cell.angle_gamma   90.00
#
_symmetry.space_group_name_H-M   'P 1'
#
loop_
_entity.id
_entity.type
_entity.pdbx_description
1 polymer ?
#
loop_
_entity_poly.entity_id
_entity_poly.type
_entity_poly.pdbx_seq_one_letter_code
_entity_poly.pdbx_strand_id
1 'polypeptide(L)'
;MLMHEIKHIENHDYYIKQFVNFLTITYWWFPPVYILRKNIDLFLEIRVDEKVVKKMSERERLNYAQLLIHVQKSLVNKTDPFAKEYYSFLIDDSSNVLEYRIRYILEESFMKKTNYLLLVVICSLVFFSNSIIFEASFPAPSAETPYVTISEDTIDNAYIIQHKDGTYTLFIDGEEGSIEDPTVSPFSEIPIIKE
;
A
#
# COMPACT_ATOMS: atom_id res chain seq x y z
N MET A 1 23.45 26.03 -5.06
CA MET A 1 23.39 24.80 -5.88
C MET A 1 24.53 23.83 -5.58
N LEU A 2 25.80 24.12 -5.86
CA LEU A 2 26.87 23.12 -5.59
C LEU A 2 26.95 22.69 -4.11
N MET A 3 26.81 23.63 -3.18
CA MET A 3 26.74 23.32 -1.74
C MET A 3 25.50 22.48 -1.36
N HIS A 4 24.39 22.67 -2.08
CA HIS A 4 23.15 21.91 -1.88
C HIS A 4 23.36 20.44 -2.28
N GLU A 5 23.93 20.20 -3.47
CA GLU A 5 24.24 18.84 -3.95
C GLU A 5 25.28 18.12 -3.08
N ILE A 6 26.35 18.81 -2.69
CA ILE A 6 27.34 18.25 -1.76
C ILE A 6 26.66 17.83 -0.45
N LYS A 7 25.71 18.64 0.04
CA LYS A 7 25.05 18.35 1.31
C LYS A 7 24.08 17.17 1.23
N HIS A 8 23.45 16.92 0.08
CA HIS A 8 22.69 15.69 -0.16
C HIS A 8 23.57 14.45 -0.10
N ILE A 9 24.77 14.51 -0.70
CA ILE A 9 25.73 13.41 -0.71
C ILE A 9 26.24 13.14 0.71
N GLU A 10 26.63 14.19 1.45
CA GLU A 10 27.10 14.08 2.84
C GLU A 10 26.03 13.52 3.79
N ASN A 11 24.75 13.82 3.54
CA ASN A 11 23.66 13.37 4.40
C ASN A 11 23.19 11.94 4.08
N HIS A 12 23.76 11.30 3.06
CA HIS A 12 23.35 9.96 2.64
C HIS A 12 21.86 9.88 2.27
N ASP A 13 21.28 10.99 1.80
CA ASP A 13 19.84 11.10 1.48
C ASP A 13 19.43 10.10 0.38
N TYR A 14 20.38 9.69 -0.45
CA TYR A 14 20.20 8.61 -1.43
C TYR A 14 19.69 7.31 -0.81
N TYR A 15 20.25 6.87 0.33
CA TYR A 15 19.83 5.62 0.96
C TYR A 15 18.41 5.71 1.51
N ILE A 16 18.00 6.89 2.01
CA ILE A 16 16.64 7.13 2.49
C ILE A 16 15.66 7.04 1.31
N LYS A 17 16.00 7.67 0.17
CA LYS A 17 15.20 7.56 -1.07
C LYS A 17 15.05 6.11 -1.52
N GLN A 18 16.13 5.32 -1.47
CA GLN A 18 16.05 3.90 -1.84
C GLN A 18 15.22 3.05 -0.89
N PHE A 19 15.29 3.30 0.41
CA PHE A 19 14.44 2.62 1.38
C PHE A 19 12.95 2.91 1.14
N VAL A 20 12.59 4.17 0.87
CA VAL A 20 11.21 4.56 0.57
C VAL A 20 10.73 3.95 -0.75
N ASN A 21 11.59 3.86 -1.77
CA ASN A 21 11.28 3.16 -3.01
C ASN A 21 10.99 1.67 -2.76
N PHE A 22 11.82 1.01 -1.95
CA PHE A 22 11.60 -0.39 -1.57
C PHE A 22 10.27 -0.59 -0.82
N LEU A 23 9.94 0.31 0.11
CA LEU A 23 8.63 0.31 0.77
C LEU A 23 7.48 0.51 -0.23
N THR A 24 7.64 1.39 -1.21
CA THR A 24 6.62 1.65 -2.24
C THR A 24 6.37 0.41 -3.09
N ILE A 25 7.42 -0.35 -3.42
CA ILE A 25 7.30 -1.63 -4.16
C ILE A 25 6.62 -2.70 -3.30
N THR A 26 7.01 -2.82 -2.03
CA THR A 26 6.45 -3.82 -1.11
C THR A 26 4.97 -3.55 -0.82
N TYR A 27 4.61 -2.28 -0.65
CA TYR A 27 3.27 -1.81 -0.33
C TYR A 27 2.58 -1.14 -1.52
N TRP A 28 2.79 -1.66 -2.74
CA TRP A 28 2.28 -1.04 -3.97
C TRP A 28 0.75 -0.88 -3.99
N TRP A 29 0.03 -1.74 -3.27
CA TRP A 29 -1.43 -1.72 -3.13
C TRP A 29 -1.93 -0.74 -2.06
N PHE A 30 -1.06 -0.12 -1.27
CA PHE A 30 -1.41 0.78 -0.16
C PHE A 30 -1.24 2.26 -0.57
N PRO A 31 -2.32 2.99 -0.95
CA PRO A 31 -2.22 4.33 -1.52
C PRO A 31 -1.44 5.35 -0.66
N PRO A 32 -1.49 5.34 0.69
CA PRO A 32 -0.72 6.28 1.51
C PRO A 32 0.79 6.18 1.36
N VAL A 33 1.35 5.06 0.87
CA VAL A 33 2.81 4.93 0.66
C VAL A 33 3.33 5.93 -0.39
N TYR A 34 2.52 6.25 -1.40
CA TYR A 34 2.87 7.22 -2.43
C TYR A 34 2.88 8.66 -1.89
N ILE A 35 1.95 8.98 -0.99
CA ILE A 35 1.93 10.28 -0.27
C ILE A 35 3.14 10.39 0.65
N LEU A 36 3.45 9.31 1.38
CA LEU A 36 4.63 9.24 2.23
C LEU A 36 5.91 9.49 1.42
N ARG A 37 6.04 8.87 0.24
CA ARG A 37 7.18 9.09 -0.66
C ARG A 37 7.37 10.56 -0.99
N LYS A 38 6.30 11.23 -1.49
CA LYS A 38 6.34 12.66 -1.81
C LYS A 38 6.72 13.52 -0.60
N ASN A 39 6.19 13.22 0.57
CA ASN A 39 6.49 13.96 1.79
C ASN A 39 7.94 13.77 2.26
N ILE A 40 8.50 12.55 2.13
CA ILE A 40 9.90 12.30 2.46
C ILE A 40 10.82 13.02 1.48
N ASP A 41 10.51 12.99 0.18
CA ASP A 41 11.30 13.71 -0.82
C ASP A 41 11.33 15.22 -0.52
N LEU A 42 10.17 15.84 -0.25
CA LEU A 42 10.09 17.25 0.17
C LEU A 42 10.87 17.51 1.46
N PHE A 43 10.76 16.62 2.45
CA PHE A 43 11.47 16.75 3.72
C PHE A 43 12.99 16.73 3.55
N LEU A 44 13.51 15.87 2.68
CA LEU A 44 14.95 15.80 2.40
C LEU A 44 15.46 17.09 1.76
N GLU A 45 14.72 17.67 0.80
CA GLU A 45 15.06 18.96 0.19
C GLU A 45 15.07 20.09 1.22
N ILE A 46 14.01 20.20 2.05
CA ILE A 46 13.90 21.20 3.11
C ILE A 46 15.06 21.09 4.10
N ARG A 47 15.41 19.87 4.52
CA ARG A 47 16.51 19.61 5.46
C ARG A 47 17.86 20.07 4.89
N VAL A 48 18.07 19.91 3.59
CA VAL A 48 19.29 20.37 2.94
C VAL A 48 19.29 21.88 2.80
N ASP A 49 18.19 22.48 2.34
CA ASP A 49 18.04 23.93 2.26
C ASP A 49 18.31 24.58 3.63
N GLU A 50 17.73 24.04 4.71
CA GLU A 50 17.97 24.49 6.09
C GLU A 50 19.47 24.51 6.44
N LYS A 51 20.19 23.42 6.14
CA LYS A 51 21.62 23.30 6.41
C LYS A 51 22.45 24.31 5.61
N VAL A 52 22.05 24.62 4.39
CA VAL A 52 22.71 25.61 3.52
C VAL A 52 22.48 27.02 4.04
N VAL A 53 21.24 27.37 4.41
CA VAL A 53 20.87 28.74 4.81
C VAL A 53 21.19 29.08 6.26
N LYS A 54 21.51 28.08 7.11
CA LYS A 54 21.79 28.24 8.55
C LYS A 54 22.85 29.30 8.89
N LYS A 55 23.85 29.50 8.02
CA LYS A 55 24.95 30.46 8.22
C LYS A 55 24.85 31.70 7.31
N MET A 56 23.78 31.82 6.54
CA MET A 56 23.55 32.91 5.60
C MET A 56 22.83 34.08 6.27
N SER A 57 23.20 35.30 5.90
CA SER A 57 22.43 36.51 6.17
C SER A 57 21.11 36.54 5.39
N GLU A 58 20.17 37.39 5.80
CA GLU A 58 18.87 37.54 5.13
C GLU A 58 19.01 37.84 3.63
N ARG A 59 19.95 38.72 3.26
CA ARG A 59 20.23 39.05 1.85
C ARG A 59 20.77 37.85 1.07
N GLU A 60 21.62 37.04 1.68
CA GLU A 60 22.16 35.83 1.03
C GLU A 60 21.08 34.75 0.87
N ARG A 61 20.15 34.65 1.83
CA ARG A 61 18.98 33.75 1.70
C ARG A 61 18.04 34.16 0.59
N LEU A 62 17.75 35.46 0.46
CA LEU A 62 16.98 36.00 -0.67
C LEU A 62 17.66 35.68 -2.01
N ASN A 63 18.97 35.90 -2.11
CA ASN A 63 19.75 35.56 -3.30
C ASN A 63 19.71 34.05 -3.60
N TYR A 64 19.77 33.20 -2.57
CA TYR A 64 19.65 31.75 -2.69
C TYR A 64 18.26 31.33 -3.21
N ALA A 65 17.18 31.89 -2.65
CA ALA A 65 15.81 31.63 -3.11
C ALA A 65 15.61 32.07 -4.57
N GLN A 66 16.13 33.24 -4.96
CA GLN A 66 16.11 33.70 -6.35
C GLN A 66 16.87 32.76 -7.29
N LEU A 67 18.03 32.24 -6.85
CA LEU A 67 18.81 31.26 -7.60
C LEU A 67 18.01 29.95 -7.80
N LEU A 68 17.32 29.45 -6.78
CA LEU A 68 16.46 28.26 -6.89
C LEU A 68 15.36 28.46 -7.95
N ILE A 69 14.68 29.61 -7.93
CA ILE A 69 13.66 29.95 -8.93
C ILE A 69 14.27 30.00 -10.33
N HIS A 70 15.44 30.63 -10.47
CA HIS A 70 16.11 30.77 -11.77
C HIS A 70 16.49 29.39 -12.35
N VAL A 71 17.02 28.49 -11.52
CA VAL A 71 17.37 27.13 -11.93
C VAL A 71 16.13 26.35 -12.35
N GLN A 72 15.05 26.37 -11.54
CA GLN A 72 13.80 25.68 -11.90
C GLN A 72 13.27 26.17 -13.25
N LYS A 73 13.21 27.49 -13.46
CA LYS A 73 12.79 28.07 -14.74
C LYS A 73 13.69 27.65 -15.90
N SER A 74 15.01 27.61 -15.69
CA SER A 74 15.93 27.16 -16.73
C SER A 74 15.76 25.68 -17.06
N LEU A 75 15.36 24.83 -16.11
CA LEU A 75 15.10 23.41 -16.35
C LEU A 75 13.81 23.24 -17.15
N VAL A 76 12.71 23.87 -16.73
CA VAL A 76 11.41 23.81 -17.43
C VAL A 76 11.50 24.31 -18.87
N ASN A 77 12.27 25.37 -19.12
CA ASN A 77 12.42 25.95 -20.45
C ASN A 77 13.35 25.18 -21.39
N LYS A 78 14.17 24.25 -20.87
CA LYS A 78 15.18 23.51 -21.64
C LYS A 78 14.79 22.08 -22.00
N THR A 79 13.65 21.57 -21.53
CA THR A 79 13.30 20.16 -21.75
C THR A 79 12.79 19.90 -23.17
N ASP A 80 13.59 19.16 -23.93
CA ASP A 80 13.13 18.31 -25.04
C ASP A 80 11.94 17.45 -24.55
N PRO A 81 10.85 17.30 -25.33
CA PRO A 81 9.69 16.51 -24.95
C PRO A 81 10.01 15.10 -24.43
N PHE A 82 11.06 14.43 -24.94
CA PHE A 82 11.47 13.11 -24.46
C PHE A 82 12.16 13.12 -23.09
N ALA A 83 12.92 14.18 -22.78
CA ALA A 83 13.56 14.36 -21.48
C ALA A 83 12.51 14.64 -20.40
N LYS A 84 11.45 15.38 -20.75
CA LYS A 84 10.39 15.80 -19.83
C LYS A 84 9.69 14.62 -19.15
N GLU A 85 9.45 13.54 -19.87
CA GLU A 85 8.76 12.35 -19.36
C GLU A 85 9.64 11.57 -18.35
N TYR A 86 10.95 11.47 -18.64
CA TYR A 86 11.92 10.80 -17.78
C TYR A 86 12.24 11.63 -16.51
N TYR A 87 12.34 12.96 -16.64
CA TYR A 87 12.55 13.86 -15.51
C TYR A 87 11.29 14.05 -14.66
N SER A 88 10.09 14.04 -15.24
CA SER A 88 8.81 14.09 -14.51
C SER A 88 8.61 12.89 -13.56
N PHE A 89 9.14 11.71 -13.93
CA PHE A 89 9.08 10.51 -13.09
C PHE A 89 10.11 10.52 -11.94
N LEU A 90 11.24 11.20 -12.12
CA LEU A 90 12.36 11.24 -11.17
C LEU A 90 12.37 12.50 -10.29
N ILE A 91 11.78 13.59 -10.79
CA ILE A 91 11.64 14.88 -10.14
C ILE A 91 10.14 15.13 -10.15
N ASP A 92 9.48 14.89 -9.01
CA ASP A 92 8.07 15.23 -8.80
C ASP A 92 7.94 16.75 -8.85
N ASP A 93 7.83 17.27 -10.07
CA ASP A 93 7.68 18.67 -10.39
C ASP A 93 6.26 19.08 -10.02
N SER A 94 6.15 19.75 -8.89
CA SER A 94 5.04 20.65 -8.69
C SER A 94 5.60 21.96 -8.18
N SER A 95 5.19 23.06 -8.79
CA SER A 95 5.34 24.42 -8.27
C SER A 95 5.18 24.50 -6.75
N ASN A 96 4.33 23.64 -6.19
CA ASN A 96 4.11 23.46 -4.76
C ASN A 96 5.40 23.13 -3.99
N VAL A 97 6.23 22.18 -4.44
CA VAL A 97 7.49 21.82 -3.75
C VAL A 97 8.44 23.02 -3.69
N LEU A 98 8.63 23.72 -4.81
CA LEU A 98 9.47 24.91 -4.86
C LEU A 98 8.90 26.05 -4.00
N GLU A 99 7.58 26.27 -4.05
CA GLU A 99 6.90 27.25 -3.21
C GLU A 99 7.09 26.94 -1.72
N TYR A 100 6.91 25.69 -1.31
CA TYR A 100 7.14 25.25 0.07
C TYR A 100 8.59 25.49 0.50
N ARG A 101 9.58 25.15 -0.35
CA ARG A 101 10.99 25.40 -0.07
C ARG A 101 11.29 26.89 0.11
N ILE A 102 10.78 27.75 -0.79
CA ILE A 102 10.98 29.20 -0.72
C ILE A 102 10.35 29.76 0.54
N ARG A 103 9.07 29.43 0.81
CA ARG A 103 8.37 29.87 2.01
C ARG A 103 9.15 29.45 3.26
N TYR A 104 9.66 28.22 3.30
CA TYR A 104 10.46 27.71 4.40
C TYR A 104 11.77 28.49 4.61
N ILE A 105 12.49 28.80 3.53
CA ILE A 105 13.74 29.58 3.58
C ILE A 105 13.49 31.01 4.10
N LEU A 106 12.32 31.60 3.78
CA LEU A 106 11.97 32.98 4.10
C LEU A 106 11.36 33.17 5.49
N GLU A 107 10.50 32.25 5.94
CA GLU A 107 9.75 32.39 7.20
C GLU A 107 10.55 32.05 8.46
N GLU A 108 11.79 31.54 8.33
CA GLU A 108 12.62 31.04 9.44
C GLU A 108 11.89 30.05 10.37
N SER A 109 10.86 29.37 9.86
CA SER A 109 10.02 28.49 10.66
C SER A 109 10.69 27.12 10.80
N PHE A 110 11.61 27.03 11.76
CA PHE A 110 12.31 25.79 12.10
C PHE A 110 11.32 24.64 12.36
N MET A 111 11.65 23.45 11.85
CA MET A 111 10.79 22.27 11.90
C MET A 111 10.29 22.03 13.32
N LYS A 112 8.96 21.95 13.49
CA LYS A 112 8.38 21.40 14.70
C LYS A 112 8.81 19.94 14.80
N LYS A 113 9.38 19.53 15.94
CA LYS A 113 9.80 18.14 16.15
C LYS A 113 8.57 17.23 16.01
N THR A 114 8.62 16.28 15.08
CA THR A 114 7.63 15.21 15.00
C THR A 114 7.70 14.37 16.27
N ASN A 115 6.56 14.09 16.90
CA ASN A 115 6.52 13.24 18.09
C ASN A 115 6.86 11.79 17.68
N TYR A 116 8.04 11.32 18.07
CA TYR A 116 8.50 9.96 17.79
C TYR A 116 7.51 8.89 18.29
N LEU A 117 6.84 9.12 19.42
CA LEU A 117 5.83 8.18 19.94
C LEU A 117 4.66 8.01 18.97
N LEU A 118 4.19 9.10 18.36
CA LEU A 118 3.10 9.04 17.39
C LEU A 118 3.50 8.23 16.14
N LEU A 119 4.74 8.37 15.70
CA LEU A 119 5.28 7.62 14.57
C LEU A 119 5.37 6.12 14.88
N VAL A 120 5.88 5.76 16.07
CA VAL A 120 5.94 4.36 16.53
C VAL A 120 4.53 3.75 16.63
N VAL A 121 3.56 4.50 17.16
CA VAL A 121 2.16 4.03 17.26
C VAL A 121 1.59 3.74 15.87
N ILE A 122 1.75 4.65 14.90
CA ILE A 122 1.25 4.45 13.54
C ILE A 122 1.92 3.23 12.88
N CYS A 123 3.24 3.10 12.98
CA CYS A 123 3.96 1.95 12.44
C CYS A 123 3.52 0.63 13.09
N SER A 124 3.31 0.64 14.41
CA SER A 124 2.86 -0.55 15.14
C SER A 124 1.44 -0.96 14.74
N LEU A 125 0.51 -0.01 14.56
CA LEU A 125 -0.85 -0.28 14.10
C LEU A 125 -0.88 -0.99 12.75
N VAL A 126 -0.07 -0.54 11.80
CA VAL A 126 0.03 -1.19 10.48
C VAL A 126 0.60 -2.61 10.62
N PHE A 127 1.61 -2.81 11.46
CA PHE A 127 2.21 -4.12 11.68
C PHE A 127 1.23 -5.10 12.36
N PHE A 128 0.60 -4.67 13.46
CA PHE A 128 -0.36 -5.49 14.20
C PHE A 128 -1.64 -5.78 13.40
N SER A 129 -2.12 -4.82 12.60
CA SER A 129 -3.28 -5.00 11.73
C SER A 129 -3.07 -6.12 10.70
N ASN A 130 -1.83 -6.41 10.31
CA ASN A 130 -1.51 -7.47 9.37
C ASN A 130 -0.95 -8.73 10.05
N SER A 131 -0.71 -8.70 11.37
CA SER A 131 -0.15 -9.83 12.12
C SER A 131 -1.18 -10.85 12.55
N ILE A 132 -2.45 -10.44 12.67
CA ILE A 132 -3.54 -11.31 13.12
C ILE A 132 -4.49 -11.52 11.94
N ILE A 133 -4.35 -12.66 11.28
CA ILE A 133 -5.33 -13.15 10.32
C ILE A 133 -6.28 -14.05 11.12
N PHE A 134 -7.52 -13.60 11.31
CA PHE A 134 -8.56 -14.45 11.90
C PHE A 134 -8.92 -15.53 10.88
N GLU A 135 -8.33 -16.71 11.06
CA GLU A 135 -8.78 -17.90 10.34
C GLU A 135 -10.05 -18.43 11.02
N ALA A 136 -11.05 -18.79 10.23
CA ALA A 136 -12.25 -19.43 10.75
C ALA A 136 -11.86 -20.81 11.32
N SER A 137 -11.99 -20.98 12.62
CA SER A 137 -11.74 -22.26 13.29
C SER A 137 -12.90 -23.22 13.00
N PHE A 138 -12.72 -24.12 12.04
CA PHE A 138 -13.61 -25.25 11.84
C PHE A 138 -13.14 -26.42 12.72
N PRO A 139 -14.04 -27.08 13.48
CA PRO A 139 -13.66 -28.27 14.24
C PRO A 139 -13.10 -29.33 13.29
N ALA A 140 -11.94 -29.89 13.66
CA ALA A 140 -11.32 -30.99 12.93
C ALA A 140 -12.29 -32.18 12.85
N PRO A 141 -12.38 -32.85 11.70
CA PRO A 141 -13.25 -33.99 11.54
C PRO A 141 -13.29 -34.98 12.70
N SER A 142 -14.42 -35.26 13.35
CA SER A 142 -14.45 -36.37 14.31
C SER A 142 -14.47 -37.71 13.55
N ALA A 143 -13.71 -38.70 14.02
CA ALA A 143 -13.66 -40.05 13.40
C ALA A 143 -15.03 -40.78 13.43
N GLU A 144 -15.99 -40.25 14.19
CA GLU A 144 -17.36 -40.79 14.31
C GLU A 144 -18.34 -40.18 13.31
N THR A 145 -17.94 -39.10 12.62
CA THR A 145 -18.71 -38.44 11.57
C THR A 145 -17.85 -38.35 10.32
N PRO A 146 -17.80 -39.38 9.46
CA PRO A 146 -17.11 -39.29 8.18
C PRO A 146 -17.78 -38.18 7.37
N TYR A 147 -17.01 -37.13 7.09
CA TYR A 147 -17.36 -36.10 6.14
C TYR A 147 -16.85 -36.61 4.80
N VAL A 148 -17.78 -36.98 3.92
CA VAL A 148 -17.44 -37.17 2.51
C VAL A 148 -17.03 -35.80 1.98
N THR A 149 -15.78 -35.67 1.55
CA THR A 149 -15.35 -34.49 0.81
C THR A 149 -16.03 -34.56 -0.55
N ILE A 150 -17.10 -33.77 -0.72
CA ILE A 150 -17.79 -33.65 -2.00
C ILE A 150 -16.85 -32.90 -2.94
N SER A 151 -16.08 -33.64 -3.74
CA SER A 151 -15.39 -33.08 -4.90
C SER A 151 -16.36 -33.00 -6.09
N GLU A 152 -16.09 -32.15 -7.08
CA GLU A 152 -16.92 -32.07 -8.30
C GLU A 152 -17.15 -33.45 -8.94
N ASP A 153 -16.13 -34.32 -8.95
CA ASP A 153 -16.22 -35.70 -9.46
C ASP A 153 -17.13 -36.61 -8.61
N THR A 154 -17.34 -36.30 -7.34
CA THR A 154 -18.17 -37.10 -6.41
C THR A 154 -19.67 -36.77 -6.56
N ILE A 155 -20.01 -35.59 -7.08
CA ILE A 155 -21.39 -35.15 -7.32
C ILE A 155 -22.02 -35.92 -8.48
N ASP A 156 -21.23 -36.34 -9.47
CA ASP A 156 -21.72 -37.04 -10.67
C ASP A 156 -22.40 -38.38 -10.37
N ASN A 157 -21.99 -39.06 -9.28
CA ASN A 157 -22.57 -40.34 -8.85
C ASN A 157 -23.59 -40.20 -7.72
N ALA A 158 -23.91 -38.96 -7.31
CA ALA A 158 -24.86 -38.70 -6.25
C ALA A 158 -26.30 -38.72 -6.76
N TYR A 159 -27.25 -39.16 -5.93
CA TYR A 159 -28.68 -38.99 -6.19
C TYR A 159 -29.43 -38.73 -4.88
N ILE A 160 -30.55 -38.01 -4.99
CA ILE A 160 -31.42 -37.70 -3.86
C ILE A 160 -32.72 -38.50 -4.01
N ILE A 161 -33.16 -39.17 -2.96
CA ILE A 161 -34.49 -39.79 -2.89
C ILE A 161 -35.44 -38.85 -2.16
N GLN A 162 -36.57 -38.53 -2.78
CA GLN A 162 -37.70 -37.86 -2.13
C GLN A 162 -38.68 -38.92 -1.64
N HIS A 163 -38.83 -39.00 -0.31
CA HIS A 163 -39.74 -39.91 0.35
C HIS A 163 -41.18 -39.38 0.35
N LYS A 164 -42.15 -40.29 0.56
CA LYS A 164 -43.59 -39.96 0.59
C LYS A 164 -44.00 -39.09 1.77
N ASP A 165 -43.18 -39.06 2.82
CA ASP A 165 -43.35 -38.19 3.99
C ASP A 165 -42.82 -36.76 3.76
N GLY A 166 -42.21 -36.49 2.61
CA GLY A 166 -41.65 -35.19 2.23
C GLY A 166 -40.20 -34.99 2.66
N THR A 167 -39.55 -35.99 3.26
CA THR A 167 -38.12 -35.96 3.59
C THR A 167 -37.25 -36.32 2.38
N TYR A 168 -35.98 -35.90 2.42
CA TYR A 168 -35.00 -36.15 1.37
C TYR A 168 -33.78 -36.88 1.93
N THR A 169 -33.36 -37.93 1.24
CA THR A 169 -32.14 -38.69 1.56
C THR A 169 -31.17 -38.62 0.40
N LEU A 170 -29.97 -38.14 0.68
CA LEU A 170 -28.86 -38.04 -0.25
C LEU A 170 -28.04 -39.34 -0.19
N PHE A 171 -27.77 -39.91 -1.36
CA PHE A 171 -26.88 -41.06 -1.53
C PHE A 171 -25.63 -40.62 -2.28
N ILE A 172 -24.46 -40.84 -1.68
CA ILE A 172 -23.15 -40.59 -2.28
C ILE A 172 -22.25 -41.79 -1.98
N ASP A 173 -21.71 -42.44 -3.02
CA ASP A 173 -20.76 -43.56 -2.91
C ASP A 173 -21.18 -44.69 -1.94
N GLY A 174 -22.49 -44.94 -1.82
CA GLY A 174 -23.05 -46.01 -0.98
C GLY A 174 -23.29 -45.61 0.48
N GLU A 175 -23.03 -44.35 0.86
CA GLU A 175 -23.44 -43.78 2.15
C GLU A 175 -24.71 -42.93 2.00
N GLU A 176 -25.55 -42.96 3.04
CA GLU A 176 -26.80 -42.19 3.10
C GLU A 176 -26.68 -41.03 4.10
N GLY A 177 -27.20 -39.87 3.73
CA GLY A 177 -27.28 -38.68 4.57
C GLY A 177 -28.61 -37.97 4.41
N SER A 178 -29.20 -37.48 5.50
CA SER A 178 -30.42 -36.68 5.43
C SER A 178 -30.10 -35.24 5.02
N ILE A 179 -30.90 -34.67 4.12
CA ILE A 179 -30.78 -33.26 3.72
C ILE A 179 -32.09 -32.53 3.97
N GLU A 180 -31.99 -31.27 4.42
CA GLU A 180 -33.15 -30.43 4.71
C GLU A 180 -33.67 -29.71 3.45
N ASP A 181 -32.77 -29.27 2.57
CA ASP A 181 -33.11 -28.52 1.36
C ASP A 181 -32.28 -29.01 0.16
N PRO A 182 -32.90 -29.68 -0.83
CA PRO A 182 -32.20 -30.12 -2.04
C PRO A 182 -31.96 -28.99 -3.04
N THR A 183 -32.49 -27.78 -2.81
CA THR A 183 -32.43 -26.66 -3.77
C THR A 183 -31.23 -25.74 -3.59
N VAL A 184 -30.44 -25.93 -2.53
CA VAL A 184 -29.23 -25.16 -2.29
C VAL A 184 -28.01 -25.82 -2.94
N SER A 185 -27.12 -25.02 -3.52
CA SER A 185 -25.82 -25.52 -4.01
C SER A 185 -25.01 -26.10 -2.84
N PRO A 186 -24.35 -27.27 -2.99
CA PRO A 186 -24.15 -28.04 -4.22
C PRO A 186 -25.27 -29.05 -4.57
N PHE A 187 -26.28 -29.23 -3.72
CA PHE A 187 -27.33 -30.25 -3.89
C PHE A 187 -28.32 -29.96 -5.04
N SER A 188 -28.44 -28.69 -5.46
CA SER A 188 -29.31 -28.28 -6.56
C SER A 188 -29.00 -28.93 -7.91
N GLU A 189 -27.78 -29.43 -8.09
CA GLU A 189 -27.30 -30.05 -9.32
C GLU A 189 -27.48 -31.58 -9.32
N ILE A 190 -27.84 -32.16 -8.17
CA ILE A 190 -27.97 -33.60 -7.97
C ILE A 190 -29.36 -34.08 -8.43
N PRO A 191 -29.47 -35.19 -9.19
CA PRO A 191 -30.75 -35.72 -9.62
C PRO A 191 -31.63 -36.18 -8.46
N ILE A 192 -32.91 -35.77 -8.47
CA ILE A 192 -33.91 -36.15 -7.48
C ILE A 192 -34.82 -37.25 -8.04
N ILE A 193 -34.86 -38.39 -7.35
CA ILE A 193 -35.69 -39.56 -7.63
C ILE A 193 -36.84 -39.59 -6.62
N LYS A 194 -38.09 -39.75 -7.09
CA LYS A 194 -39.26 -39.85 -6.22
C LYS A 194 -39.61 -41.31 -5.95
N GLU A 195 -39.93 -41.63 -4.69
CA GLU A 195 -40.41 -42.95 -4.23
C GLU A 195 -41.91 -43.21 -4.49
#